data_AF-A0A2J8R3P0-F1
#
_entry.id   AF-A0A2J8R3P0-F1
#
_cell.length_a   1.000
_cell.length_b   1.000
_cell.length_c   1.000
_cell.angle_alpha   90.00
_cell.angle_beta   90.00
_cell.angle_gamma   90.00
#
_symmetry.space_group_name_H-M   'P 1'
#
loop_
_entity.id
_entity.type
_entity.pdbx_description
1 polymer ?
#
loop_
_entity_poly.entity_id
_entity_poly.type
_entity_poly.pdbx_seq_one_letter_code
_entity_poly.pdbx_strand_id
1 'polypeptide(L)' 'MSSVSEERRKRQQNIKEGLQFIQSPLSYPGTQEQYAVYLRALVRNLFNEGNDVYRERDWNNSISQYTEAL' A
#
# COMPACT_ATOMS: atom_id res chain seq x y z
N MET A 1 -6.15 20.77 7.48
CA MET A 1 -6.74 19.97 6.38
C MET A 1 -5.71 19.57 5.31
N SER A 2 -4.58 20.29 5.13
CA SER A 2 -3.54 19.94 4.15
C SER A 2 -2.75 18.67 4.48
N SER A 3 -2.32 18.49 5.74
CA SER A 3 -1.48 17.36 6.17
C SER A 3 -2.09 15.99 5.90
N VAL A 4 -3.38 15.81 6.18
CA VAL A 4 -4.09 14.53 5.95
C VAL A 4 -4.09 14.15 4.47
N SER A 5 -4.25 15.13 3.57
CA SER A 5 -4.19 14.88 2.13
C SER A 5 -2.78 14.56 1.63
N GLU A 6 -1.75 15.15 2.24
CA GLU A 6 -0.34 14.86 1.92
C GLU A 6 0.05 13.45 2.39
N GLU A 7 -0.37 13.06 3.59
CA GLU A 7 -0.17 11.71 4.12
C GLU A 7 -0.82 10.65 3.23
N ARG A 8 -2.04 10.91 2.75
CA ARG A 8 -2.72 10.01 1.82
C ARG A 8 -2.01 9.91 0.48
N ARG A 9 -1.58 11.03 -0.12
CA ARG A 9 -0.80 10.98 -1.38
C ARG A 9 0.49 10.19 -1.21
N LYS A 10 1.20 10.38 -0.10
CA LYS A 10 2.42 9.62 0.20
C LYS A 10 2.13 8.13 0.34
N ARG A 11 1.04 7.77 1.01
CA ARG A 11 0.60 6.37 1.12
C ARG A 11 0.28 5.76 -0.25
N GLN A 12 -0.45 6.47 -1.10
CA GLN A 12 -0.77 6.02 -2.46
C GLN A 12 0.49 5.82 -3.32
N GLN A 13 1.46 6.73 -3.22
CA GLN A 13 2.74 6.58 -3.91
C GLN A 13 3.52 5.35 -3.41
N ASN A 14 3.60 5.16 -2.08
CA ASN A 14 4.26 4.00 -1.49
C ASN A 14 3.60 2.68 -1.90
N ILE A 15 2.27 2.64 -2.02
CA ILE A 15 1.53 1.47 -2.51
C ILE A 15 1.93 1.17 -3.95
N LYS A 16 1.90 2.18 -4.83
CA LYS A 16 2.24 2.01 -6.24
C LYS A 16 3.65 1.47 -6.42
N GLU A 17 4.64 2.09 -5.78
CA GLU A 17 6.03 1.65 -5.82
C GLU A 17 6.18 0.25 -5.21
N GLY A 18 5.45 -0.03 -4.13
CA GLY A 18 5.42 -1.31 -3.46
C GLY A 18 4.97 -2.46 -4.35
N LEU A 19 3.80 -2.30 -4.97
CA LEU A 19 3.22 -3.29 -5.88
C LEU A 19 4.08 -3.48 -7.13
N GLN A 20 4.63 -2.39 -7.69
CA GLN A 20 5.56 -2.47 -8.83
C GLN A 20 6.82 -3.26 -8.47
N PHE A 21 7.37 -3.05 -7.28
CA PHE A 21 8.57 -3.77 -6.83
C PHE A 21 8.31 -5.28 -6.67
N ILE A 22 7.24 -5.68 -5.98
CA ILE A 22 6.96 -7.11 -5.73
C ILE A 22 6.62 -7.89 -7.02
N GLN A 23 6.09 -7.21 -8.04
CA GLN A 23 5.81 -7.79 -9.36
C GLN A 23 7.03 -7.77 -10.28
N SER A 24 8.10 -7.09 -9.89
CA SER A 24 9.33 -7.02 -10.68
C SER A 24 10.20 -8.27 -10.49
N PRO A 25 11.10 -8.59 -11.44
CA PRO A 25 12.08 -9.66 -11.27
C PRO A 25 13.23 -9.27 -10.32
N LEU A 26 13.21 -8.08 -9.71
CA LEU A 26 14.30 -7.59 -8.89
C LEU A 26 14.32 -8.29 -7.53
N SER A 27 15.52 -8.64 -7.08
CA SER A 27 15.72 -9.09 -5.70
C SER A 27 15.68 -7.91 -4.74
N TYR A 28 15.19 -8.14 -3.53
CA TYR A 28 15.23 -7.12 -2.47
C TYR A 28 16.69 -6.84 -2.06
N PRO A 29 17.13 -5.57 -1.99
CA PRO A 29 18.54 -5.23 -1.74
C PRO A 29 18.98 -5.39 -0.27
N GLY A 30 18.05 -5.73 0.63
CA GLY A 30 18.29 -5.87 2.07
C GLY A 30 18.18 -7.31 2.58
N THR A 31 18.19 -7.46 3.91
CA THR A 31 18.01 -8.77 4.56
C THR A 31 16.57 -9.26 4.45
N GLN A 32 16.35 -10.54 4.74
CA GLN A 32 15.02 -11.13 4.78
C GLN A 32 14.11 -10.45 5.82
N GLU A 33 14.67 -10.04 6.96
CA GLU A 33 13.94 -9.32 8.01
C GLU A 33 13.51 -7.93 7.53
N GLN A 34 14.40 -7.23 6.81
CA GLN A 34 14.08 -5.93 6.21
C GLN A 34 12.99 -6.08 5.15
N TYR A 35 13.05 -7.15 4.34
CA TYR A 35 12.00 -7.46 3.37
C TYR A 35 10.65 -7.74 4.05
N ALA A 36 10.64 -8.51 5.14
CA ALA A 36 9.42 -8.77 5.91
C ALA A 36 8.82 -7.49 6.51
N VAL A 37 9.66 -6.57 7.03
CA VAL A 37 9.21 -5.25 7.52
C VAL A 37 8.63 -4.41 6.39
N TYR A 38 9.28 -4.42 5.23
CA TYR A 38 8.81 -3.74 4.02
C TYR A 38 7.43 -4.25 3.58
N LEU A 39 7.25 -5.57 3.46
CA LEU A 39 5.97 -6.17 3.09
C LEU A 39 4.86 -5.84 4.08
N ARG A 40 5.13 -5.90 5.39
CA ARG A 40 4.15 -5.50 6.42
C ARG A 40 3.74 -4.03 6.29
N ALA A 41 4.69 -3.16 5.95
CA ALA A 41 4.39 -1.74 5.73
C ALA A 41 3.51 -1.54 4.49
N LEU A 42 3.76 -2.28 3.40
CA LEU A 42 2.94 -2.27 2.19
C LEU A 42 1.51 -2.74 2.48
N VAL A 43 1.34 -3.90 3.13
CA VAL A 43 0.04 -4.45 3.53
C VAL A 43 -0.74 -3.44 4.41
N ARG A 44 -0.08 -2.82 5.39
CA ARG A 44 -0.71 -1.79 6.22
C ARG A 44 -1.17 -0.58 5.40
N ASN A 45 -0.38 -0.16 4.41
CA ASN A 45 -0.76 0.96 3.55
C ASN A 45 -1.99 0.59 2.69
N LEU A 46 -2.02 -0.62 2.12
CA LEU A 46 -3.14 -1.13 1.34
C LEU A 46 -4.44 -1.17 2.16
N PHE A 47 -4.40 -1.72 3.38
CA PHE A 47 -5.58 -1.71 4.28
C PHE A 47 -6.03 -0.29 4.63
N ASN A 48 -5.10 0.61 4.93
CA ASN A 48 -5.45 1.99 5.27
C ASN A 48 -6.05 2.74 4.08
N GLU A 49 -5.54 2.55 2.87
CA GLU A 49 -6.13 3.14 1.67
C GLU A 49 -7.49 2.51 1.36
N GLY A 50 -7.61 1.18 1.44
CA GLY A 50 -8.88 0.47 1.30
C GLY A 50 -9.94 0.99 2.27
N ASN A 51 -9.56 1.22 3.53
CA ASN A 51 -10.46 1.78 4.55
C ASN A 51 -10.94 3.20 4.20
N ASP A 52 -10.07 4.06 3.68
CA ASP A 52 -10.43 5.42 3.30
C ASP A 52 -11.33 5.42 2.06
N VAL A 53 -10.98 4.65 1.04
CA VAL A 53 -11.76 4.47 -0.20
C VAL A 53 -13.13 3.84 0.09
N TYR A 54 -13.19 2.89 1.05
CA TYR A 54 -14.45 2.35 1.57
C TYR A 54 -15.29 3.46 2.19
N ARG A 55 -14.75 4.29 3.09
CA ARG A 55 -15.52 5.40 3.69
C ARG A 55 -16.03 6.42 2.66
N GLU A 56 -15.36 6.54 1.52
CA GLU A 56 -15.75 7.36 0.37
C GLU A 56 -16.83 6.72 -0.52
N ARG A 57 -17.27 5.50 -0.18
CA ARG A 57 -18.28 4.71 -0.88
C ARG A 57 -17.84 4.18 -2.25
N ASP A 58 -16.54 4.16 -2.51
CA ASP A 58 -15.96 3.53 -3.70
C ASP A 58 -15.60 2.06 -3.40
N TRP A 59 -16.64 1.25 -3.25
CA TRP A 59 -16.51 -0.12 -2.74
C TRP A 59 -15.64 -1.00 -3.64
N ASN A 60 -15.77 -0.84 -4.97
CA ASN A 60 -15.00 -1.63 -5.94
C ASN A 60 -13.49 -1.39 -5.78
N ASN A 61 -13.09 -0.12 -5.68
CA ASN A 61 -11.68 0.19 -5.46
C ASN A 61 -11.21 -0.21 -4.05
N SER A 62 -12.08 -0.15 -3.03
CA SER A 62 -11.72 -0.65 -1.70
C SER A 62 -11.44 -2.15 -1.69
N ILE A 63 -12.24 -2.95 -2.42
CA ILE A 63 -12.05 -4.40 -2.57
C ILE A 63 -10.72 -4.68 -3.26
N SER A 64 -10.38 -3.92 -4.32
CA SER A 64 -9.09 -4.04 -4.98
C SER A 64 -7.92 -3.84 -4.02
N GLN A 65 -7.95 -2.77 -3.19
CA GLN A 65 -6.91 -2.52 -2.19
C GLN A 65 -6.78 -3.65 -1.17
N TYR A 66 -7.91 -4.20 -0.67
CA TYR A 66 -7.88 -5.32 0.27
C TYR A 66 -7.40 -6.61 -0.38
N THR A 67 -7.69 -6.83 -1.65
CA THR A 67 -7.28 -8.03 -2.37
C THR A 67 -5.77 -8.06 -2.58
N GLU A 68 -5.16 -6.92 -2.93
CA GLU A 68 -3.69 -6.78 -3.04
C GLU A 68 -2.98 -6.96 -1.68
N ALA A 69 -3.69 -6.85 -0.56
CA ALA A 69 -3.12 -6.98 0.78
C ALA A 69 -3.07 -8.42 1.30
N LEU A 70 -3.71 -9.37 0.60
CA LEU A 70 -3.80 -10.80 0.94
C LEU A 70 -2.70 -11.62 0.26
#